data_AF-A0A920HQG4-F1
#
_entry.id   AF-A0A920HQG4-F1
#
_cell.length_a   1.000
_cell.length_b   1.000
_cell.length_c   1.000
_cell.angle_alpha   90.00
_cell.angle_beta   90.00
_cell.angle_gamma   90.00
#
_symmetry.space_group_name_H-M   'P 1'
#
loop_
_entity.id
_entity.type
_entity.pdbx_description
1 polymer ?
#
loop_
_entity_poly.entity_id
_entity_poly.type
_entity_poly.pdbx_seq_one_letter_code
_entity_poly.pdbx_strand_id
1 'polypeptide(L)'
;MLSAVVDDHDMMITDIIRGDDHLNNTAKQIQIYKALKWKVPKFSHIPLIHGDDGSKLSKRHGALGIDYYEKKGFLSEAIKNYLLRLGWSHGDKEIFSETEMIELFNLENIRKSSSRLDIEKLKNLNNHYIKNKSDDELFRIIKLKNKNFEKYQTPILKILPEIKIKTKTIDEIIEALEFISQKRPIKLNTKAIEVLTIDAKNNLSEIKKNIENLDSWDVNNIEQMLKVFFPKGIKFKD
;
A
#
# COMPACT_ATOMS: atom_id res chain seq x y z
N MET A 1 30.04 13.58 -17.85
CA MET A 1 30.99 13.34 -16.73
C MET A 1 31.64 14.63 -16.29
N LEU A 2 32.19 15.44 -17.22
CA LEU A 2 32.65 16.79 -16.92
C LEU A 2 31.53 17.69 -16.38
N SER A 3 30.36 17.71 -17.04
CA SER A 3 29.18 18.47 -16.61
C SER A 3 28.84 18.27 -15.14
N ALA A 4 28.67 17.01 -14.72
CA ALA A 4 28.36 16.68 -13.33
C ALA A 4 29.40 17.23 -12.33
N VAL A 5 30.70 17.20 -12.65
CA VAL A 5 31.73 17.73 -11.72
C VAL A 5 31.67 19.25 -11.60
N VAL A 6 31.42 19.94 -12.72
CA VAL A 6 31.28 21.40 -12.73
C VAL A 6 30.02 21.81 -11.98
N ASP A 7 28.89 21.15 -12.26
CA ASP A 7 27.62 21.41 -11.58
C ASP A 7 27.73 21.15 -10.07
N ASP A 8 28.30 20.00 -9.66
CA ASP A 8 28.51 19.66 -8.25
C ASP A 8 29.40 20.70 -7.53
N HIS A 9 30.42 21.23 -8.21
CA HIS A 9 31.29 22.28 -7.67
C HIS A 9 30.57 23.62 -7.52
N ASP A 10 29.93 24.08 -8.59
CA ASP A 10 29.24 25.37 -8.65
C ASP A 10 28.05 25.41 -7.66
N MET A 11 27.38 24.27 -7.46
CA MET A 11 26.31 24.10 -6.47
C MET A 11 26.82 23.82 -5.05
N MET A 12 28.14 23.81 -4.83
CA MET A 12 28.77 23.58 -3.52
C MET A 12 28.35 22.26 -2.85
N ILE A 13 28.17 21.20 -3.65
CA ILE A 13 27.78 19.89 -3.13
C ILE A 13 28.89 19.34 -2.22
N THR A 14 28.53 18.96 -1.00
CA THR A 14 29.49 18.42 -0.01
C THR A 14 29.52 16.89 0.01
N ASP A 15 28.37 16.27 -0.22
CA ASP A 15 28.13 14.83 -0.09
C ASP A 15 27.31 14.35 -1.29
N ILE A 16 27.88 13.46 -2.10
CA ILE A 16 27.25 12.87 -3.27
C ILE A 16 26.81 11.45 -2.92
N ILE A 17 25.50 11.25 -2.85
CA ILE A 17 24.86 9.96 -2.60
C ILE A 17 24.22 9.48 -3.90
N ARG A 18 24.64 8.31 -4.41
CA ARG A 18 24.16 7.77 -5.70
C ARG A 18 24.28 6.25 -5.77
N GLY A 19 23.76 5.64 -6.83
CA GLY A 19 23.88 4.20 -7.07
C GLY A 19 25.33 3.72 -7.23
N ASP A 20 25.61 2.49 -6.81
CA ASP A 20 26.91 1.83 -6.93
C ASP A 20 27.35 1.55 -8.37
N ASP A 21 26.42 1.57 -9.34
CA ASP A 21 26.72 1.58 -10.77
C ASP A 21 27.51 2.81 -11.23
N HIS A 22 27.58 3.86 -10.41
CA HIS A 22 28.42 5.03 -10.64
C HIS A 22 29.76 5.01 -9.87
N LEU A 23 30.13 3.91 -9.23
CA LEU A 23 31.38 3.79 -8.48
C LEU A 23 32.60 4.10 -9.37
N ASN A 24 32.67 3.47 -10.55
CA ASN A 24 33.76 3.69 -11.52
C ASN A 24 33.83 5.12 -12.05
N ASN A 25 32.70 5.83 -12.14
CA ASN A 25 32.67 7.23 -12.56
C ASN A 25 33.35 8.14 -11.53
N THR A 26 33.26 7.81 -10.24
CA THR A 26 33.89 8.54 -9.14
C THR A 26 35.39 8.65 -9.33
N ALA A 27 36.06 7.56 -9.70
CA ALA A 27 37.51 7.55 -9.90
C ALA A 27 37.95 8.58 -10.93
N LYS A 28 37.16 8.74 -12.01
CA LYS A 28 37.41 9.72 -13.07
C LYS A 28 37.05 11.14 -12.63
N GLN A 29 35.93 11.32 -11.94
CA GLN A 29 35.50 12.62 -11.44
C GLN A 29 36.50 13.23 -10.44
N ILE A 30 37.07 12.41 -9.55
CA ILE A 30 38.11 12.85 -8.59
C ILE A 30 39.33 13.44 -9.32
N GLN A 31 39.73 12.89 -10.47
CA GLN A 31 40.84 13.45 -11.23
C GLN A 31 40.53 14.85 -11.76
N ILE A 32 39.27 15.09 -12.17
CA ILE A 32 38.82 16.41 -12.65
C ILE A 32 38.86 17.42 -11.50
N TYR A 33 38.29 17.08 -10.33
CA TYR A 33 38.36 17.92 -9.13
C TYR A 33 39.81 18.28 -8.78
N LYS A 34 40.71 17.29 -8.78
CA LYS A 34 42.14 17.51 -8.50
C LYS A 34 42.82 18.40 -9.54
N ALA A 35 42.57 18.17 -10.82
CA ALA A 35 43.15 18.95 -11.91
C ALA A 35 42.76 20.43 -11.84
N LEU A 36 41.50 20.69 -11.45
CA LEU A 36 40.97 22.05 -11.28
C LEU A 36 41.26 22.64 -9.90
N LYS A 37 41.98 21.91 -9.03
CA LYS A 37 42.32 22.29 -7.65
C LYS A 37 41.08 22.59 -6.78
N TRP A 38 39.99 21.89 -7.05
CA TRP A 38 38.74 21.99 -6.30
C TRP A 38 38.69 20.98 -5.14
N LYS A 39 37.89 21.30 -4.12
CA LYS A 39 37.63 20.37 -3.01
C LYS A 39 36.82 19.18 -3.51
N VAL A 40 37.30 17.97 -3.23
CA VAL A 40 36.59 16.74 -3.57
C VAL A 40 35.46 16.50 -2.56
N PRO A 41 34.20 16.32 -2.98
CA PRO A 41 33.09 15.99 -2.08
C PRO A 41 33.22 14.57 -1.53
N LYS A 42 32.50 14.27 -0.45
CA LYS A 42 32.36 12.91 0.05
C LYS A 42 31.44 12.13 -0.89
N PHE A 43 31.79 10.87 -1.17
CA PHE A 43 30.96 10.01 -2.02
C PHE A 43 30.41 8.85 -1.18
N SER A 44 29.13 8.55 -1.36
CA SER A 44 28.46 7.36 -0.84
C SER A 44 27.71 6.66 -1.97
N HIS A 45 27.96 5.37 -2.11
CA HIS A 45 27.39 4.54 -3.16
C HIS A 45 26.40 3.55 -2.57
N ILE A 46 25.13 3.75 -2.86
CA ILE A 46 24.03 2.91 -2.37
C ILE A 46 23.88 1.71 -3.33
N PRO A 47 23.82 0.46 -2.81
CA PRO A 47 23.58 -0.71 -3.64
C PRO A 47 22.26 -0.60 -4.40
N LEU A 48 22.26 -1.14 -5.61
CA LEU A 48 21.05 -1.15 -6.43
C LEU A 48 19.97 -2.06 -5.86
N ILE A 49 18.73 -1.69 -6.16
CA ILE A 49 17.56 -2.54 -5.89
C ILE A 49 17.50 -3.61 -6.98
N HIS A 50 17.33 -4.85 -6.56
CA HIS A 50 17.18 -6.00 -7.45
C HIS A 50 15.70 -6.42 -7.55
N GLY A 51 15.35 -6.98 -8.71
CA GLY A 51 14.07 -7.63 -8.95
C GLY A 51 13.93 -8.94 -8.18
N ASP A 52 12.77 -9.58 -8.37
CA ASP A 52 12.46 -10.90 -7.80
C ASP A 52 13.35 -12.02 -8.38
N ASP A 53 13.77 -11.86 -9.62
CA ASP A 53 14.77 -12.69 -10.31
C ASP A 53 16.22 -12.47 -9.81
N GLY A 54 16.44 -11.51 -8.90
CA GLY A 54 17.76 -11.15 -8.39
C GLY A 54 18.59 -10.31 -9.36
N SER A 55 18.06 -9.95 -10.53
CA SER A 55 18.72 -9.07 -11.49
C SER A 55 18.52 -7.59 -11.11
N LYS A 56 19.30 -6.69 -11.70
CA LYS A 56 19.12 -5.24 -11.49
C LYS A 56 17.71 -4.85 -11.90
N LEU A 57 16.96 -4.24 -10.99
CA LEU A 57 15.64 -3.73 -11.30
C LEU A 57 15.78 -2.68 -12.42
N SER A 58 15.15 -2.95 -13.55
CA SER A 58 15.22 -2.08 -14.73
C SER A 58 13.84 -1.95 -15.37
N LYS A 59 13.58 -0.84 -16.07
CA LYS A 59 12.28 -0.64 -16.75
C LYS A 59 11.93 -1.77 -17.72
N ARG A 60 12.93 -2.49 -18.22
CA ARG A 60 12.78 -3.66 -19.11
C ARG A 60 12.51 -4.97 -18.35
N HIS A 61 12.82 -5.02 -17.06
CA HIS A 61 12.66 -6.17 -16.16
C HIS A 61 11.75 -5.84 -14.97
N GLY A 62 10.65 -5.11 -15.22
CA GLY A 62 9.61 -4.92 -14.20
C GLY A 62 9.80 -3.75 -13.22
N ALA A 63 10.73 -2.82 -13.44
CA ALA A 63 10.77 -1.57 -12.66
C ALA A 63 9.53 -0.72 -12.98
N LEU A 64 8.57 -0.72 -12.05
CA LEU A 64 7.38 0.11 -12.12
C LEU A 64 7.68 1.50 -11.56
N GLY A 65 7.16 2.53 -12.23
CA GLY A 65 7.25 3.91 -11.74
C GLY A 65 6.48 4.08 -10.44
N ILE A 66 6.78 5.14 -9.69
CA ILE A 66 6.06 5.47 -8.45
C ILE A 66 4.55 5.65 -8.71
N ASP A 67 4.20 6.15 -9.88
CA ASP A 67 2.82 6.34 -10.35
C ASP A 67 2.04 5.03 -10.41
N TYR A 68 2.69 3.89 -10.64
CA TYR A 68 2.05 2.59 -10.57
C TYR A 68 1.57 2.29 -9.15
N TYR A 69 2.43 2.50 -8.15
CA TYR A 69 2.10 2.20 -6.76
C TYR A 69 1.00 3.14 -6.24
N GLU A 70 1.06 4.41 -6.62
CA GLU A 70 -0.01 5.36 -6.36
C GLU A 70 -1.34 4.89 -6.98
N LYS A 71 -1.33 4.52 -8.28
CA LYS A 71 -2.49 3.97 -8.98
C LYS A 71 -2.99 2.66 -8.37
N LYS A 72 -2.14 1.87 -7.72
CA LYS A 72 -2.52 0.65 -6.97
C LYS A 72 -2.99 0.91 -5.54
N GLY A 73 -2.99 2.17 -5.10
CA GLY A 73 -3.50 2.54 -3.78
C GLY A 73 -2.53 2.25 -2.64
N PHE A 74 -1.22 2.29 -2.90
CA PHE A 74 -0.23 2.34 -1.84
C PHE A 74 -0.16 3.75 -1.26
N LEU A 75 -0.08 3.85 0.08
CA LEU A 75 0.07 5.10 0.79
C LEU A 75 1.51 5.62 0.67
N SER A 76 1.66 6.94 0.63
CA SER A 76 2.98 7.56 0.45
C SER A 76 3.91 7.27 1.64
N GLU A 77 3.37 7.22 2.86
CA GLU A 77 4.12 6.89 4.07
C GLU A 77 4.67 5.45 4.01
N ALA A 78 3.85 4.51 3.51
CA ALA A 78 4.26 3.12 3.33
C ALA A 78 5.37 2.97 2.29
N ILE A 79 5.28 3.68 1.17
CA ILE A 79 6.33 3.66 0.13
C ILE A 79 7.62 4.29 0.66
N LYS A 80 7.56 5.43 1.35
CA LYS A 80 8.74 6.07 1.95
C LYS A 80 9.44 5.15 2.93
N ASN A 81 8.69 4.54 3.85
CA ASN A 81 9.23 3.58 4.81
C ASN A 81 9.83 2.37 4.09
N TYR A 82 9.15 1.84 3.09
CA TYR A 82 9.62 0.68 2.35
C TYR A 82 10.95 0.96 1.65
N LEU A 83 11.04 2.07 0.92
CA LEU A 83 12.26 2.49 0.22
C LEU A 83 13.39 2.78 1.20
N LEU A 84 13.11 3.43 2.33
CA LEU A 84 14.09 3.60 3.40
C LEU A 84 14.64 2.25 3.86
N ARG A 85 13.78 1.26 4.06
CA ARG A 85 14.18 -0.09 4.51
C ARG A 85 14.88 -0.93 3.44
N LEU A 86 14.89 -0.50 2.18
CA LEU A 86 15.68 -1.13 1.13
C LEU A 86 17.13 -0.69 1.25
N GLY A 87 17.88 -1.43 2.06
CA GLY A 87 19.32 -1.26 2.20
C GLY A 87 19.71 -0.42 3.40
N TRP A 88 18.78 0.06 4.21
CA TRP A 88 19.07 0.70 5.49
C TRP A 88 18.26 0.05 6.62
N SER A 89 18.86 -0.02 7.82
CA SER A 89 18.20 -0.58 9.00
C SER A 89 18.59 0.14 10.27
N HIS A 90 17.67 0.24 11.22
CA HIS A 90 17.90 0.78 12.56
C HIS A 90 17.44 -0.25 13.60
N GLY A 91 18.37 -1.12 14.01
CA GLY A 91 18.04 -2.32 14.78
C GLY A 91 16.93 -3.14 14.12
N ASP A 92 15.99 -3.62 14.93
CA ASP A 92 14.86 -4.44 14.50
C ASP A 92 13.63 -3.62 14.08
N LYS A 93 13.69 -2.29 14.16
CA LYS A 93 12.54 -1.42 13.85
C LYS A 93 12.23 -1.47 12.35
N GLU A 94 11.00 -1.85 11.99
CA GLU A 94 10.57 -1.96 10.59
C GLU A 94 9.65 -0.82 10.14
N ILE A 95 8.97 -0.17 11.09
CA ILE A 95 7.93 0.84 10.83
C ILE A 95 8.40 2.19 11.36
N PHE A 96 8.32 3.23 10.54
CA PHE A 96 8.85 4.55 10.83
C PHE A 96 7.85 5.65 10.45
N SER A 97 7.56 6.57 11.37
CA SER A 97 6.96 7.84 10.98
C SER A 97 7.94 8.66 10.14
N GLU A 98 7.45 9.62 9.36
CA GLU A 98 8.31 10.50 8.57
C GLU A 98 9.33 11.27 9.42
N THR A 99 8.94 11.72 10.60
CA THR A 99 9.83 12.35 11.58
C THR A 99 10.95 11.39 11.99
N GLU A 100 10.62 10.14 12.31
CA GLU A 100 11.62 9.13 12.67
C GLU A 100 12.55 8.78 11.50
N MET A 101 12.05 8.79 10.25
CA MET A 101 12.91 8.60 9.08
C MET A 101 13.96 9.71 8.99
N ILE A 102 13.58 10.97 9.26
CA ILE A 102 14.49 12.12 9.21
C ILE A 102 15.49 12.07 10.37
N GLU A 103 15.02 11.83 11.59
CA GLU A 103 15.85 11.90 12.80
C GLU A 103 16.84 10.74 12.92
N LEU A 104 16.45 9.54 12.46
CA LEU A 104 17.26 8.33 12.64
C LEU A 104 18.19 8.04 11.46
N PHE A 105 17.92 8.60 10.28
CA PHE A 105 18.68 8.29 9.08
C PHE A 105 20.16 8.67 9.21
N ASN A 106 21.02 7.76 8.77
CA ASN A 106 22.45 7.96 8.66
C ASN A 106 23.03 7.02 7.59
N LEU A 107 24.20 7.39 7.07
CA LEU A 107 24.87 6.62 6.02
C LEU A 107 25.52 5.33 6.53
N GLU A 108 25.90 5.28 7.81
CA GLU A 108 26.61 4.16 8.44
C GLU A 108 25.76 2.88 8.46
N ASN A 109 24.44 3.06 8.59
CA ASN A 109 23.46 1.98 8.63
C ASN A 109 23.02 1.51 7.23
N ILE A 110 23.61 2.04 6.15
CA ILE A 110 23.39 1.53 4.80
C ILE A 110 24.19 0.24 4.62
N ARG A 111 23.49 -0.85 4.31
CA ARG A 111 24.03 -2.17 4.02
C ARG A 111 24.73 -2.16 2.66
N LYS A 112 25.77 -2.98 2.53
CA LYS A 112 26.56 -3.13 1.29
C LYS A 112 25.93 -4.05 0.26
N SER A 113 25.00 -4.91 0.66
CA SER A 113 24.33 -5.87 -0.23
C SER A 113 23.14 -5.22 -0.94
N SER A 114 22.92 -5.59 -2.19
CA SER A 114 21.69 -5.23 -2.92
C SER A 114 20.45 -5.67 -2.15
N SER A 115 19.43 -4.82 -2.18
CA SER A 115 18.12 -5.15 -1.61
C SER A 115 17.19 -5.67 -2.68
N ARG A 116 16.44 -6.73 -2.36
CA ARG A 116 15.43 -7.29 -3.26
C ARG A 116 14.09 -6.61 -3.03
N LEU A 117 13.42 -6.26 -4.12
CA LEU A 117 12.05 -5.79 -4.08
C LEU A 117 11.09 -6.96 -3.78
N ASP A 118 10.39 -6.85 -2.67
CA ASP A 118 9.35 -7.74 -2.17
C ASP A 118 8.02 -6.98 -2.03
N ILE A 119 7.13 -7.20 -3.00
CA ILE A 119 5.80 -6.57 -3.05
C ILE A 119 4.92 -7.02 -1.88
N GLU A 120 5.06 -8.25 -1.40
CA GLU A 120 4.22 -8.76 -0.32
C GLU A 120 4.60 -8.10 1.01
N LYS A 121 5.91 -7.89 1.25
CA LYS A 121 6.38 -7.08 2.37
C LYS A 121 5.87 -5.64 2.28
N LEU A 122 5.89 -5.03 1.10
CA LEU A 122 5.34 -3.69 0.88
C LEU A 122 3.82 -3.64 1.17
N LYS A 123 3.05 -4.64 0.70
CA LYS A 123 1.61 -4.75 0.98
C LYS A 123 1.33 -4.88 2.48
N ASN A 124 2.10 -5.70 3.19
CA ASN A 124 1.94 -5.86 4.64
C ASN A 124 2.26 -4.56 5.39
N LEU A 125 3.32 -3.86 4.97
CA LEU A 125 3.66 -2.54 5.52
C LEU A 125 2.54 -1.52 5.22
N ASN A 126 2.02 -1.49 3.99
CA ASN A 126 0.93 -0.60 3.62
C ASN A 126 -0.36 -0.87 4.41
N ASN A 127 -0.69 -2.14 4.67
CA ASN A 127 -1.79 -2.52 5.56
C ASN A 127 -1.60 -1.93 6.97
N HIS A 128 -0.38 -1.90 7.51
CA HIS A 128 -0.13 -1.24 8.79
C HIS A 128 -0.47 0.25 8.74
N TYR A 129 -0.01 0.98 7.72
CA TYR A 129 -0.33 2.41 7.57
C TYR A 129 -1.83 2.65 7.35
N ILE A 130 -2.50 1.80 6.57
CA ILE A 130 -3.95 1.85 6.38
C ILE A 130 -4.68 1.68 7.72
N LYS A 131 -4.32 0.66 8.52
CA LYS A 131 -4.97 0.38 9.81
C LYS A 131 -4.86 1.54 10.79
N ASN A 132 -3.71 2.19 10.82
CA ASN A 132 -3.41 3.27 11.78
C ASN A 132 -3.86 4.65 11.28
N LYS A 133 -4.28 4.79 10.03
CA LYS A 133 -4.84 6.04 9.51
C LYS A 133 -6.30 6.21 9.98
N SER A 134 -6.69 7.46 10.22
CA SER A 134 -8.07 7.76 10.63
C SER A 134 -9.06 7.44 9.51
N ASP A 135 -10.28 7.07 9.88
CA ASP A 135 -11.32 6.70 8.91
C ASP A 135 -11.71 7.88 8.01
N ASP A 136 -11.72 9.10 8.56
CA ASP A 136 -11.94 10.33 7.80
C ASP A 136 -10.85 10.59 6.76
N GLU A 137 -9.58 10.41 7.12
CA GLU A 137 -8.47 10.57 6.17
C GLU A 137 -8.49 9.50 5.09
N LEU A 138 -8.73 8.24 5.46
CA LEU A 138 -8.91 7.16 4.48
C LEU A 138 -10.07 7.44 3.55
N PHE A 139 -11.20 7.91 4.08
CA PHE A 139 -12.35 8.26 3.27
C PHE A 139 -12.05 9.39 2.27
N ARG A 140 -11.25 10.41 2.67
CA ARG A 140 -10.79 11.46 1.73
C ARG A 140 -9.99 10.85 0.57
N ILE A 141 -9.07 9.94 0.84
CA ILE A 141 -8.26 9.26 -0.19
C ILE A 141 -9.15 8.41 -1.10
N ILE A 142 -10.06 7.63 -0.52
CA ILE A 142 -11.02 6.79 -1.25
C ILE A 142 -11.89 7.65 -2.18
N LYS A 143 -12.42 8.76 -1.68
CA LYS A 143 -13.25 9.71 -2.45
C LYS A 143 -12.50 10.31 -3.64
N LEU A 144 -11.21 10.64 -3.47
CA LEU A 144 -10.39 11.16 -4.57
C LEU A 144 -10.28 10.15 -5.71
N LYS A 145 -10.22 8.86 -5.38
CA LYS A 145 -10.07 7.78 -6.34
C LYS A 145 -11.40 7.30 -6.94
N ASN A 146 -12.46 7.31 -6.13
CA ASN A 146 -13.82 7.00 -6.57
C ASN A 146 -14.82 8.04 -6.06
N LYS A 147 -15.04 9.09 -6.88
CA LYS A 147 -15.94 10.22 -6.52
C LYS A 147 -17.37 9.78 -6.22
N ASN A 148 -17.84 8.66 -6.76
CA ASN A 148 -19.18 8.15 -6.51
C ASN A 148 -19.41 7.74 -5.05
N PHE A 149 -18.35 7.55 -4.26
CA PHE A 149 -18.45 7.18 -2.85
C PHE A 149 -18.77 8.36 -1.94
N GLU A 150 -18.71 9.60 -2.43
CA GLU A 150 -19.10 10.79 -1.68
C GLU A 150 -20.55 10.72 -1.17
N LYS A 151 -21.49 10.30 -2.02
CA LYS A 151 -22.90 10.08 -1.63
C LYS A 151 -23.12 8.94 -0.63
N TYR A 152 -22.10 8.14 -0.38
CA TYR A 152 -22.14 6.98 0.53
C TYR A 152 -21.21 7.18 1.73
N GLN A 153 -20.85 8.42 2.08
CA GLN A 153 -19.93 8.71 3.19
C GLN A 153 -20.35 8.03 4.49
N THR A 154 -21.59 8.22 4.95
CA THR A 154 -22.06 7.65 6.22
C THR A 154 -21.98 6.12 6.27
N PRO A 155 -22.51 5.36 5.30
CA PRO A 155 -22.38 3.90 5.32
C PRO A 155 -20.93 3.43 5.14
N ILE A 156 -20.10 4.14 4.36
CA ILE A 156 -18.68 3.79 4.19
C ILE A 156 -17.94 3.97 5.52
N LEU A 157 -18.06 5.13 6.17
CA LEU A 157 -17.40 5.39 7.45
C LEU A 157 -17.80 4.37 8.54
N LYS A 158 -19.04 3.88 8.52
CA LYS A 158 -19.51 2.85 9.46
C LYS A 158 -18.83 1.50 9.26
N ILE A 159 -18.52 1.11 8.01
CA ILE A 159 -17.94 -0.21 7.72
C ILE A 159 -16.41 -0.17 7.55
N LEU A 160 -15.84 1.01 7.31
CA LEU A 160 -14.42 1.19 7.04
C LEU A 160 -13.49 0.58 8.12
N PRO A 161 -13.80 0.64 9.43
CA PRO A 161 -13.01 -0.03 10.47
C PRO A 161 -12.83 -1.53 10.21
N GLU A 162 -13.89 -2.21 9.76
CA GLU A 162 -13.88 -3.66 9.50
C GLU A 162 -13.15 -4.00 8.20
N ILE A 163 -13.30 -3.15 7.18
CA ILE A 163 -12.71 -3.35 5.86
C ILE A 163 -11.20 -3.12 5.91
N LYS A 164 -10.76 -2.01 6.52
CA LYS A 164 -9.35 -1.60 6.53
C LYS A 164 -8.42 -2.61 7.20
N ILE A 165 -8.94 -3.43 8.12
CA ILE A 165 -8.18 -4.49 8.80
C ILE A 165 -7.81 -5.63 7.83
N LYS A 166 -8.65 -5.88 6.82
CA LYS A 166 -8.57 -7.03 5.90
C LYS A 166 -7.94 -6.71 4.55
N THR A 167 -7.75 -5.42 4.24
CA THR A 167 -7.26 -4.94 2.95
C THR A 167 -5.85 -4.38 3.03
N LYS A 168 -5.03 -4.61 2.01
CA LYS A 168 -3.64 -4.17 1.94
C LYS A 168 -3.42 -2.92 1.09
N THR A 169 -4.39 -2.49 0.29
CA THR A 169 -4.30 -1.27 -0.54
C THR A 169 -5.64 -0.51 -0.55
N ILE A 170 -5.60 0.77 -0.96
CA ILE A 170 -6.83 1.55 -1.19
C ILE A 170 -7.70 0.93 -2.30
N ASP A 171 -7.11 0.28 -3.30
CA ASP A 171 -7.88 -0.42 -4.33
C ASP A 171 -8.68 -1.58 -3.76
N GLU A 172 -8.06 -2.38 -2.90
CA GLU A 172 -8.74 -3.48 -2.21
C GLU A 172 -9.85 -2.95 -1.29
N ILE A 173 -9.67 -1.79 -0.66
CA ILE A 173 -10.76 -1.12 0.10
C ILE A 173 -11.90 -0.71 -0.83
N ILE A 174 -11.60 -0.09 -1.96
CA ILE A 174 -12.63 0.36 -2.90
C ILE A 174 -13.42 -0.83 -3.44
N GLU A 175 -12.74 -1.90 -3.86
CA GLU A 175 -13.36 -3.15 -4.32
C GLU A 175 -14.29 -3.74 -3.25
N ALA A 176 -13.82 -3.80 -2.00
CA ALA A 176 -14.61 -4.31 -0.88
C ALA A 176 -15.83 -3.43 -0.53
N LEU A 177 -15.82 -2.14 -0.91
CA LEU A 177 -16.92 -1.20 -0.69
C LEU A 177 -17.90 -1.10 -1.87
N GLU A 178 -17.59 -1.71 -3.03
CA GLU A 178 -18.40 -1.57 -4.25
C GLU A 178 -19.87 -1.96 -4.03
N PHE A 179 -20.14 -2.93 -3.16
CA PHE A 179 -21.48 -3.42 -2.84
C PHE A 179 -22.42 -2.30 -2.33
N ILE A 180 -21.89 -1.28 -1.65
CA ILE A 180 -22.67 -0.14 -1.13
C ILE A 180 -23.25 0.69 -2.28
N SER A 181 -22.55 0.72 -3.42
CA SER A 181 -22.88 1.56 -4.57
C SER A 181 -23.62 0.83 -5.69
N GLN A 182 -23.95 -0.46 -5.50
CA GLN A 182 -24.59 -1.28 -6.52
C GLN A 182 -25.99 -0.76 -6.87
N LYS A 183 -26.25 -0.62 -8.18
CA LYS A 183 -27.59 -0.32 -8.69
C LYS A 183 -28.45 -1.58 -8.64
N ARG A 184 -29.71 -1.43 -8.23
CA ARG A 184 -30.70 -2.50 -8.27
C ARG A 184 -31.42 -2.52 -9.63
N PRO A 185 -31.76 -3.70 -10.19
CA PRO A 185 -31.51 -5.04 -9.62
C PRO A 185 -30.02 -5.43 -9.65
N ILE A 186 -29.59 -6.16 -8.62
CA ILE A 186 -28.19 -6.59 -8.50
C ILE A 186 -27.87 -7.58 -9.61
N LYS A 187 -26.80 -7.33 -10.36
CA LYS A 187 -26.29 -8.27 -11.37
C LYS A 187 -25.53 -9.39 -10.66
N LEU A 188 -26.06 -10.60 -10.73
CA LEU A 188 -25.45 -11.78 -10.14
C LEU A 188 -24.33 -12.32 -11.04
N ASN A 189 -23.21 -12.71 -10.44
CA ASN A 189 -22.15 -13.43 -11.15
C ASN A 189 -22.48 -14.94 -11.22
N THR A 190 -21.71 -15.70 -12.01
CA THR A 190 -21.96 -17.14 -12.22
C THR A 190 -22.00 -17.92 -10.91
N LYS A 191 -21.05 -17.66 -10.00
CA LYS A 191 -20.99 -18.31 -8.67
C LYS A 191 -22.23 -18.02 -7.82
N ALA A 192 -22.71 -16.78 -7.83
CA ALA A 192 -23.92 -16.38 -7.11
C ALA A 192 -25.16 -17.08 -7.68
N ILE A 193 -25.24 -17.26 -9.00
CA ILE A 193 -26.33 -18.00 -9.65
C ILE A 193 -26.29 -19.49 -9.25
N GLU A 194 -25.11 -20.09 -9.21
CA GLU A 194 -24.91 -21.50 -8.83
C GLU A 194 -25.39 -21.80 -7.40
N VAL A 195 -25.16 -20.89 -6.45
CA VAL A 195 -25.60 -21.07 -5.05
C VAL A 195 -27.07 -20.68 -4.82
N LEU A 196 -27.72 -19.99 -5.76
CA LEU A 196 -29.14 -19.57 -5.65
C LEU A 196 -30.10 -20.70 -6.09
N THR A 197 -30.04 -21.82 -5.38
CA THR A 197 -30.98 -22.94 -5.51
C THR A 197 -32.41 -22.54 -5.10
N ILE A 198 -33.38 -23.43 -5.33
CA ILE A 198 -34.77 -23.21 -4.89
C ILE A 198 -34.83 -23.05 -3.37
N ASP A 199 -34.11 -23.88 -2.63
CA ASP A 199 -34.04 -23.81 -1.16
C ASP A 199 -33.37 -22.52 -0.69
N ALA A 200 -32.27 -22.10 -1.33
CA ALA A 200 -31.62 -20.83 -1.01
C ALA A 200 -32.55 -19.63 -1.23
N LYS A 201 -33.36 -19.64 -2.31
CA LYS A 201 -34.37 -18.61 -2.57
C LYS A 201 -35.49 -18.61 -1.52
N ASN A 202 -35.94 -19.79 -1.09
CA ASN A 202 -36.92 -19.92 -0.01
C ASN A 202 -36.35 -19.38 1.32
N ASN A 203 -35.11 -19.73 1.64
CA ASN A 203 -34.41 -19.23 2.82
C ASN A 203 -34.26 -17.70 2.80
N LEU A 204 -33.85 -17.12 1.67
CA LEU A 204 -33.78 -15.66 1.51
C LEU A 204 -35.14 -14.98 1.67
N SER A 205 -36.23 -15.62 1.21
CA SER A 205 -37.60 -15.12 1.39
C SER A 205 -38.03 -15.13 2.86
N GLU A 206 -37.67 -16.17 3.62
CA GLU A 206 -37.94 -16.25 5.06
C GLU A 206 -37.06 -15.28 5.87
N ILE A 207 -35.76 -15.19 5.56
CA ILE A 207 -34.85 -14.19 6.15
C ILE A 207 -35.39 -12.77 5.90
N LYS A 208 -35.85 -12.47 4.69
CA LYS A 208 -36.45 -11.17 4.36
C LYS A 208 -37.63 -10.86 5.29
N LYS A 209 -38.55 -11.80 5.48
CA LYS A 209 -39.71 -11.63 6.40
C LYS A 209 -39.27 -11.41 7.84
N ASN A 210 -38.28 -12.17 8.31
CA ASN A 210 -37.77 -12.02 9.67
C ASN A 210 -37.10 -10.65 9.88
N ILE A 211 -36.34 -10.19 8.90
CA ILE A 211 -35.72 -8.86 8.89
C ILE A 211 -36.78 -7.75 8.89
N GLU A 212 -37.86 -7.88 8.12
CA GLU A 212 -38.97 -6.91 8.08
C GLU A 212 -39.71 -6.79 9.43
N ASN A 213 -39.64 -7.81 10.28
CA ASN A 213 -40.26 -7.86 11.61
C ASN A 213 -39.30 -7.51 12.76
N LEU A 214 -38.06 -7.08 12.48
CA LEU A 214 -37.12 -6.68 13.53
C LEU A 214 -37.53 -5.34 14.16
N ASP A 215 -37.57 -5.30 15.49
CA ASP A 215 -37.88 -4.09 16.26
C ASP A 215 -36.86 -2.96 16.03
N SER A 216 -35.58 -3.32 15.85
CA SER A 216 -34.51 -2.38 15.50
C SER A 216 -33.46 -2.98 14.56
N TRP A 217 -32.94 -2.13 13.67
CA TRP A 217 -31.88 -2.47 12.72
C TRP A 217 -30.50 -2.26 13.34
N ASP A 218 -30.06 -3.21 14.16
CA ASP A 218 -28.74 -3.23 14.79
C ASP A 218 -28.08 -4.61 14.73
N VAL A 219 -26.77 -4.64 14.99
CA VAL A 219 -25.94 -5.85 14.86
C VAL A 219 -26.44 -6.98 15.76
N ASN A 220 -26.84 -6.67 16.99
CA ASN A 220 -27.26 -7.69 17.97
C ASN A 220 -28.56 -8.35 17.54
N ASN A 221 -29.55 -7.56 17.12
CA ASN A 221 -30.84 -8.08 16.68
C ASN A 221 -30.74 -8.88 15.37
N ILE A 222 -29.92 -8.41 14.41
CA ILE A 222 -29.65 -9.14 13.18
C ILE A 222 -28.95 -10.47 13.50
N GLU A 223 -27.93 -10.46 14.35
CA GLU A 223 -27.18 -11.67 14.72
C GLU A 223 -28.06 -12.68 15.47
N GLN A 224 -28.90 -12.22 16.41
CA GLN A 224 -29.85 -13.09 17.12
C GLN A 224 -30.88 -13.70 16.18
N MET A 225 -31.48 -12.90 15.30
CA MET A 225 -32.44 -13.39 14.30
C MET A 225 -31.80 -14.44 13.39
N LEU A 226 -30.59 -14.19 12.91
CA LEU A 226 -29.84 -15.16 12.12
C LEU A 226 -29.57 -16.45 12.91
N LYS A 227 -29.13 -16.36 14.17
CA LYS A 227 -28.91 -17.52 15.05
C LYS A 227 -30.18 -18.35 15.29
N VAL A 228 -31.35 -17.71 15.35
CA VAL A 228 -32.66 -18.38 15.48
C VAL A 228 -33.13 -18.98 14.16
N PHE A 229 -32.67 -18.45 13.02
CA PHE A 229 -32.98 -18.98 11.70
C PHE A 229 -32.16 -20.24 11.33
N PHE A 230 -30.86 -20.26 11.65
CA PHE A 230 -29.94 -21.37 11.39
C PHE A 230 -30.11 -22.71 12.18
N PRO A 231 -30.96 -22.88 13.23
CA PRO A 231 -31.15 -24.17 13.90
C PRO A 231 -31.81 -25.24 13.00
N LYS A 232 -32.35 -24.87 11.83
CA LYS A 232 -33.05 -25.75 10.88
C LYS A 232 -32.11 -26.58 9.97
N GLY A 233 -30.94 -27.01 10.47
CA GLY A 233 -30.03 -27.89 9.72
C GLY A 233 -29.21 -27.22 8.60
N ILE A 234 -29.24 -25.88 8.52
CA ILE A 234 -28.47 -25.07 7.57
C ILE A 234 -27.22 -24.55 8.29
N LYS A 235 -26.02 -24.77 7.75
CA LYS A 235 -24.80 -24.19 8.33
C LYS A 235 -24.66 -22.75 7.86
N PHE A 236 -23.95 -21.92 8.63
CA PHE A 236 -23.63 -20.54 8.23
C PHE A 236 -22.90 -20.41 6.87
N LYS A 237 -22.33 -21.51 6.37
CA LYS A 237 -21.63 -21.57 5.07
C LYS A 237 -22.54 -21.97 3.90
N ASP A 238 -23.74 -22.47 4.19
CA ASP A 238 -24.73 -22.95 3.23
C ASP A 238 -25.72 -21.82 2.88
#